data_AF-A0A9X2QIK5-F1
#
_entry.id   AF-A0A9X2QIK5-F1
#
_cell.length_a   1.000
_cell.length_b   1.000
_cell.length_c   1.000
_cell.angle_alpha   90.00
_cell.angle_beta   90.00
_cell.angle_gamma   90.00
#
_symmetry.space_group_name_H-M   'P 1'
#
loop_
_entity.id
_entity.type
_entity.pdbx_description
1 polymer ?
#
loop_
_entity_poly.entity_id
_entity_poly.type
_entity_poly.pdbx_seq_one_letter_code
_entity_poly.pdbx_strand_id
1 'polypeptide(L)'
;MAIYHTRIKTYSRAKGHSAIAAAACRGGYLLTDPTSGARHDYRGRAGIIQSRCLALSTPRNSMPAKTRGLRLMLITELGGR
;
A
#
# COMPACT_ATOMS: atom_id res chain seq x y z
N MET A 1 15.12 -11.81 -23.44
CA MET A 1 14.44 -12.91 -22.72
C MET A 1 13.77 -12.32 -21.50
N ALA A 2 12.44 -12.34 -21.44
CA ALA A 2 11.69 -11.73 -20.34
C ALA A 2 11.28 -12.82 -19.34
N ILE A 3 11.74 -12.70 -18.09
CA ILE A 3 11.32 -13.58 -17.00
C ILE A 3 10.18 -12.87 -16.27
N TYR A 4 8.99 -13.47 -16.24
CA TYR A 4 7.85 -12.95 -15.50
C TYR A 4 7.91 -13.40 -14.05
N HIS A 5 7.92 -12.44 -13.10
CA HIS A 5 7.91 -12.73 -11.67
C HIS A 5 6.81 -11.93 -10.97
N THR A 6 5.77 -12.62 -10.48
CA THR A 6 4.68 -12.01 -9.70
C THR A 6 4.58 -12.68 -8.34
N ARG A 7 4.51 -11.87 -7.28
CA ARG A 7 4.38 -12.35 -5.89
C ARG A 7 3.19 -11.69 -5.20
N ILE A 8 2.17 -12.49 -4.88
CA ILE A 8 0.98 -12.03 -4.16
C ILE A 8 1.08 -12.43 -2.69
N LYS A 9 0.82 -11.50 -1.78
CA LYS A 9 0.75 -11.74 -0.34
C LYS A 9 -0.48 -11.10 0.28
N THR A 10 -1.13 -11.84 1.18
CA THR A 10 -2.27 -11.35 1.95
C THR A 10 -1.80 -10.71 3.26
N TYR A 11 -2.21 -9.47 3.51
CA TYR A 11 -1.98 -8.77 4.77
C TYR A 11 -3.24 -8.85 5.65
N SER A 12 -3.05 -9.11 6.95
CA SER A 12 -4.14 -9.21 7.93
C SER A 12 -3.74 -8.52 9.23
N ARG A 13 -4.64 -7.74 9.82
CA ARG A 13 -4.43 -7.07 11.11
C ARG A 13 -4.24 -8.08 12.26
N ALA A 14 -4.92 -9.23 12.20
CA ALA A 14 -4.80 -10.28 13.22
C ALA A 14 -3.39 -10.88 13.29
N LYS A 15 -2.61 -10.79 12.20
CA LYS A 15 -1.20 -11.21 12.15
C LYS A 15 -0.22 -10.08 12.50
N GLY A 16 -0.72 -8.94 13.01
CA GLY A 16 0.10 -7.76 13.33
C GLY A 16 0.53 -6.95 12.11
N HIS A 17 -0.01 -7.20 10.92
CA HIS A 17 0.35 -6.42 9.73
C HIS A 17 -0.37 -5.07 9.70
N SER A 18 0.37 -3.98 9.49
CA SER A 18 -0.21 -2.63 9.32
C SER A 18 -0.35 -2.25 7.84
N ALA A 19 -1.54 -1.76 7.47
CA ALA A 19 -1.79 -1.23 6.14
C ALA A 19 -0.98 0.05 5.88
N ILE A 20 -0.78 0.87 6.91
CA ILE A 20 -0.01 2.13 6.85
C ILE A 20 1.47 1.81 6.63
N ALA A 21 2.02 0.85 7.39
CA ALA A 21 3.39 0.39 7.20
C ALA A 21 3.60 -0.17 5.78
N ALA A 22 2.64 -0.96 5.26
CA ALA A 22 2.72 -1.50 3.92
C ALA A 22 2.68 -0.39 2.84
N ALA A 23 1.80 0.60 2.99
CA ALA A 23 1.69 1.74 2.09
C ALA A 23 2.98 2.58 2.09
N ALA A 24 3.49 2.92 3.27
CA ALA A 24 4.71 3.68 3.45
C ALA A 24 5.93 2.94 2.89
N CYS A 25 6.04 1.64 3.19
CA CYS A 25 7.10 0.77 2.68
C CYS A 25 7.08 0.76 1.15
N ARG A 26 5.91 0.55 0.52
CA ARG A 26 5.79 0.50 -0.95
C ARG A 26 6.14 1.84 -1.58
N GLY A 27 5.58 2.93 -1.06
CA GLY A 27 5.72 4.27 -1.63
C GLY A 27 6.95 5.06 -1.23
N GLY A 28 7.75 4.57 -0.27
CA GLY A 28 8.93 5.28 0.23
C GLY A 28 8.56 6.54 1.01
N TYR A 29 7.44 6.50 1.74
CA TYR A 29 6.91 7.66 2.45
C TYR A 29 7.15 7.56 3.95
N LEU A 30 7.03 8.71 4.63
CA LEU A 30 6.92 8.77 6.09
C LEU A 30 5.44 8.87 6.45
N LEU A 31 4.84 7.79 6.94
CA LEU A 31 3.46 7.80 7.46
C LEU A 31 3.47 7.51 8.95
N THR A 32 2.58 8.19 9.66
CA THR A 32 2.34 7.93 11.09
C THR A 32 0.97 7.28 11.22
N ASP A 33 0.89 6.19 11.98
CA ASP A 33 -0.38 5.56 12.32
C ASP A 33 -1.06 6.36 13.44
N PRO A 34 -2.26 6.95 13.21
CA PRO A 34 -2.96 7.72 14.22
C PRO A 34 -3.50 6.87 15.38
N THR A 35 -3.70 5.56 15.16
CA THR A 35 -4.28 4.67 16.17
C THR A 35 -3.21 4.04 17.06
N SER A 36 -2.06 3.67 16.51
CA SER A 36 -0.95 3.07 17.28
C SER A 36 0.15 4.05 17.65
N GLY A 37 0.16 5.26 17.06
CA GLY A 37 1.25 6.23 17.21
C GLY A 37 2.55 5.84 16.50
N ALA A 38 2.59 4.69 15.81
CA ALA A 38 3.79 4.19 15.17
C ALA A 38 4.19 5.07 13.97
N ARG A 39 5.43 5.55 13.97
CA ARG A 39 6.05 6.26 12.84
C ARG A 39 6.76 5.28 11.93
N HIS A 40 6.37 5.26 10.66
CA HIS A 40 6.94 4.42 9.63
C HIS A 40 7.67 5.31 8.61
N ASP A 41 8.98 5.48 8.78
CA ASP A 41 9.84 6.23 7.86
C ASP A 41 10.52 5.28 6.86
N TYR A 42 10.07 5.34 5.60
CA TYR A 42 10.64 4.56 4.49
C TYR A 42 11.24 5.44 3.39
N ARG A 43 11.54 6.72 3.67
CA ARG A 43 12.07 7.68 2.69
C ARG A 43 13.43 7.31 2.10
N GLY A 44 14.20 6.46 2.79
CA GLY A 44 15.49 5.95 2.30
C GLY A 44 15.40 4.80 1.29
N ARG A 45 14.20 4.44 0.81
CA ARG A 45 14.03 3.31 -0.11
C ARG A 45 14.42 3.70 -1.54
N ALA A 46 15.53 3.15 -2.02
CA ALA A 46 15.98 3.31 -3.41
C ALA A 46 15.12 2.49 -4.39
N GLY A 47 15.02 2.97 -5.64
CA GLY A 47 14.37 2.26 -6.75
C GLY A 47 12.88 2.58 -6.97
N ILE A 48 12.29 3.46 -6.18
CA ILE A 48 10.92 3.95 -6.39
C ILE A 48 10.97 5.09 -7.40
N ILE A 49 10.43 4.86 -8.60
CA ILE A 49 10.34 5.90 -9.63
C ILE A 49 9.06 6.70 -9.45
N GLN A 50 7.94 6.01 -9.24
CA GLN A 50 6.65 6.65 -9.07
C GLN A 50 5.75 5.82 -8.15
N SER A 51 4.97 6.51 -7.33
CA SER A 51 3.95 5.91 -6.47
C SER A 51 2.63 6.63 -6.68
N ARG A 52 1.54 5.89 -6.94
CA ARG A 52 0.21 6.46 -7.15
C ARG A 52 -0.82 5.75 -6.27
N CYS A 53 -1.74 6.54 -5.71
CA CYS A 53 -2.95 6.06 -5.08
C CYS A 53 -4.11 6.16 -6.09
N LEU A 54 -4.81 5.05 -6.32
CA LEU A 54 -6.04 5.04 -7.09
C LEU A 54 -7.22 4.99 -6.12
N ALA A 55 -8.02 6.05 -6.11
CA ALA A 55 -9.28 6.09 -5.41
C ALA A 55 -10.40 5.88 -6.44
N LEU A 56 -11.21 4.84 -6.24
CA LEU A 56 -12.42 4.65 -7.02
C LEU A 56 -13.46 5.67 -6.54
N SER A 57 -13.99 6.49 -7.44
CA SER A 57 -14.95 7.57 -7.13
C SER A 57 -16.36 7.07 -6.81
N THR A 58 -16.58 5.76 -6.71
CA THR A 58 -17.89 5.18 -6.40
C THR A 58 -18.37 5.66 -5.02
N PRO A 59 -19.58 6.24 -4.91
CA PRO A 59 -20.06 6.82 -3.67
C PRO A 59 -20.16 5.75 -2.58
N ARG A 60 -19.68 6.09 -1.38
CA ARG A 60 -19.64 5.22 -0.18
C ARG A 60 -20.97 4.52 0.14
N ASN A 61 -22.09 5.12 -0.27
CA ASN A 61 -23.45 4.61 -0.08
C ASN A 61 -23.73 3.34 -0.92
N SER A 62 -23.18 3.23 -2.13
CA SER A 62 -23.50 2.12 -3.05
C SER A 62 -22.56 0.91 -2.91
N MET A 63 -21.68 0.88 -1.90
CA MET A 63 -20.77 -0.24 -1.68
C MET A 63 -21.29 -1.21 -0.60
N PRO A 64 -21.32 -2.52 -0.87
CA PRO A 64 -21.64 -3.52 0.15
C PRO A 64 -20.64 -3.39 1.31
N ALA A 65 -21.12 -3.56 2.55
CA ALA A 65 -20.35 -3.29 3.78
C ALA A 65 -18.98 -4.00 3.83
N LYS A 66 -18.85 -5.13 3.12
CA LYS A 66 -17.63 -5.95 2.99
C LYS A 66 -16.50 -5.27 2.18
N THR A 67 -16.82 -4.26 1.37
CA THR A 67 -15.87 -3.51 0.52
C THR A 67 -15.42 -2.19 1.15
N ARG A 68 -16.05 -1.76 2.26
CA ARG A 68 -15.74 -0.50 2.94
C ARG A 68 -14.34 -0.45 3.58
N GLY A 69 -13.68 -1.61 3.72
CA GLY A 69 -12.31 -1.73 4.24
C GLY A 69 -11.26 -2.17 3.21
N LEU A 70 -11.64 -2.38 1.95
CA LEU A 70 -10.71 -2.79 0.89
C LEU A 70 -10.13 -1.55 0.22
N ARG A 71 -9.04 -1.02 0.77
CA ARG A 71 -7.65 -1.40 0.44
C ARG A 71 -7.19 -0.64 -0.80
N LEU A 72 -6.72 0.58 -0.54
CA LEU A 72 -5.80 1.33 -1.37
C LEU A 72 -4.77 0.35 -1.96
N MET A 73 -4.90 0.03 -3.25
CA MET A 73 -3.80 -0.62 -3.97
C MET A 73 -2.84 0.49 -4.34
N LEU A 74 -1.79 0.62 -3.53
CA LEU A 74 -0.67 1.50 -3.86
C LEU A 74 0.13 0.79 -4.96
N ILE A 75 0.04 1.31 -6.17
CA ILE A 75 0.84 0.83 -7.31
C ILE A 75 2.12 1.67 -7.28
N THR A 76 3.25 0.99 -7.12
CA THR A 76 4.58 1.61 -7.18
C THR A 76 5.32 1.04 -8.36
N GLU A 77 5.71 1.90 -9.29
CA GLU A 77 6.57 1.53 -10.40
C GLU A 77 8.02 1.49 -9.91
N LEU A 78 8.57 0.27 -9.88
CA LEU A 78 9.99 0.02 -9.65
C LEU A 78 10.65 -0.03 -11.02
N GLY A 79 11.52 0.92 -11.34
CA GLY A 79 12.24 0.90 -12.60
C GLY A 79 13.29 -0.19 -12.62
N GLY A 80 13.08 -1.20 -13.47
CA GLY A 80 14.14 -2.11 -13.88
C GLY A 80 15.11 -1.36 -14.79
N ARG A 81 16.39 -1.34 -14.41
CA ARG A 81 17.48 -1.19 -15.36
C ARG A 81 17.80 -2.56 -15.95
#